data_AF-A0A6F8URW2-F1
#
_entry.id   AF-A0A6F8URW2-F1
#
_cell.length_a   1.000
_cell.length_b   1.000
_cell.length_c   1.000
_cell.angle_alpha   90.00
_cell.angle_beta   90.00
_cell.angle_gamma   90.00
#
_symmetry.space_group_name_H-M   'P 1'
#
loop_
_entity.id
_entity.type
_entity.pdbx_description
1 polymer ?
#
loop_
_entity_poly.entity_id
_entity_poly.type
_entity_poly.pdbx_seq_one_letter_code
_entity_poly.pdbx_strand_id
1 'polypeptide(L)'
;MASGLFALLDDVAGIAKIAASSVDDVVAQAGKAGAKAAGVVIDDAAVTPRYAVGFAAARELPIIWRIALGSLRNKLLILLPGALVLALVAPWAITPLLMAGGVFLCFEGAEKLLELVVPHGAHGEGKAGEAIGDPAALEQQKIAGAVKTDFILSAEIMAITLAGVADQSFWMKAVVLAIVGIGITVAVYGVVALIVKADDAGMALAANQRPATSLLGLRRLEAGEAGALDRALSWLTQPLGRGLVVAMPHFLSLLGVVGTAAMLWVGGGIIIHGLEEYGLSGLGHGVHDLAVAAGRALPAALAGAGQWLAGAALAAVFGVIVGGLAIVAMHWLVGPAVRLFRKSVGKPLPDGGHGS
;
A
#
# COMPACT_ATOMS: atom_id res chain seq x y z
N MET A 1 48.86 34.79 7.26
CA MET A 1 47.63 34.65 8.08
C MET A 1 46.37 34.58 7.21
N ALA A 2 46.22 35.38 6.14
CA ALA A 2 45.02 35.34 5.29
C ALA A 2 44.88 34.07 4.41
N SER A 3 45.96 33.46 3.95
CA SER A 3 45.91 32.26 3.08
C SER A 3 45.32 31.02 3.75
N GLY A 4 45.51 30.86 5.06
CA GLY A 4 44.95 29.74 5.83
C GLY A 4 43.43 29.81 6.00
N LEU A 5 42.86 31.02 6.04
CA LEU A 5 41.41 31.21 6.13
C LEU A 5 40.73 30.90 4.78
N PHE A 6 41.33 31.29 3.66
CA PHE A 6 40.81 30.95 2.33
C PHE A 6 40.88 29.45 2.03
N ALA A 7 41.93 28.75 2.47
CA ALA A 7 42.01 27.29 2.35
C ALA A 7 40.92 26.58 3.18
N LEU A 8 40.66 27.05 4.40
CA LEU A 8 39.57 26.52 5.24
C LEU A 8 38.18 26.76 4.64
N LEU A 9 37.96 27.92 4.03
CA LEU A 9 36.71 28.22 3.33
C LEU A 9 36.53 27.38 2.06
N ASP A 10 37.62 27.09 1.34
CA ASP A 10 37.60 26.22 0.15
C ASP A 10 37.33 24.75 0.54
N ASP A 11 37.92 24.28 1.64
CA ASP A 11 37.61 22.94 2.20
C ASP A 11 36.15 22.83 2.65
N VAL A 12 35.61 23.86 3.31
CA VAL A 12 34.19 23.92 3.69
C VAL A 12 33.29 23.97 2.45
N ALA A 13 33.65 24.75 1.42
CA ALA A 13 32.93 24.78 0.16
C ALA A 13 32.99 23.42 -0.57
N GLY A 14 34.13 22.73 -0.50
CA GLY A 14 34.32 21.37 -1.00
C GLY A 14 33.42 20.36 -0.28
N ILE A 15 33.42 20.36 1.05
CA ILE A 15 32.54 19.50 1.86
C ILE A 15 31.07 19.83 1.61
N ALA A 16 30.71 21.12 1.52
CA ALA A 16 29.34 21.55 1.22
C ALA A 16 28.88 21.10 -0.18
N LYS A 17 29.77 21.15 -1.17
CA LYS A 17 29.49 20.69 -2.54
C LYS A 17 29.34 19.18 -2.62
N ILE A 18 30.21 18.43 -1.92
CA ILE A 18 30.12 16.97 -1.82
C ILE A 18 28.82 16.59 -1.10
N ALA A 19 28.49 17.26 0.01
CA ALA A 19 27.23 17.07 0.73
C ALA A 19 26.02 17.35 -0.16
N ALA A 20 26.01 18.46 -0.90
CA ALA A 20 24.93 18.79 -1.84
C ALA A 20 24.75 17.70 -2.92
N SER A 21 25.85 17.27 -3.56
CA SER A 21 25.77 16.19 -4.56
C SER A 21 25.31 14.86 -3.98
N SER A 22 25.64 14.57 -2.71
CA SER A 22 25.19 13.35 -2.03
C SER A 22 23.70 13.39 -1.71
N VAL A 23 23.16 14.56 -1.38
CA VAL A 23 21.72 14.76 -1.15
C VAL A 23 20.96 14.59 -2.46
N ASP A 24 21.45 15.15 -3.56
CA ASP A 24 20.81 15.01 -4.87
C ASP A 24 20.74 13.53 -5.31
N ASP A 25 21.83 12.77 -5.12
CA ASP A 25 21.84 11.33 -5.44
C ASP A 25 20.91 10.54 -4.53
N VAL A 26 20.91 10.81 -3.21
CA VAL A 26 19.95 10.22 -2.27
C VAL A 26 18.51 10.45 -2.72
N VAL A 27 18.15 11.67 -3.10
CA VAL A 27 16.79 12.03 -3.55
C VAL A 27 16.46 11.34 -4.86
N ALA A 28 17.39 11.28 -5.81
CA ALA A 28 17.20 10.60 -7.09
C ALA A 28 16.97 9.09 -6.90
N GLN A 29 17.80 8.44 -6.08
CA GLN A 29 17.66 7.01 -5.78
C GLN A 29 16.37 6.73 -5.00
N ALA A 30 16.02 7.58 -4.02
CA ALA A 30 14.76 7.46 -3.29
C ALA A 30 13.54 7.65 -4.20
N GLY A 31 13.60 8.60 -5.14
CA GLY A 31 12.55 8.80 -6.14
C GLY A 31 12.38 7.60 -7.06
N LYS A 32 13.48 7.03 -7.57
CA LYS A 32 13.45 5.84 -8.43
C LYS A 32 12.95 4.60 -7.69
N ALA A 33 13.46 4.35 -6.48
CA ALA A 33 13.06 3.21 -5.67
C ALA A 33 11.61 3.34 -5.18
N GLY A 34 11.21 4.55 -4.75
CA GLY A 34 9.85 4.87 -4.37
C GLY A 34 8.86 4.70 -5.53
N ALA A 35 9.23 5.09 -6.76
CA ALA A 35 8.39 4.88 -7.94
C ALA A 35 8.16 3.39 -8.25
N LYS A 36 9.16 2.53 -8.03
CA LYS A 36 8.98 1.07 -8.15
C LYS A 36 8.07 0.51 -7.06
N ALA A 37 8.18 1.02 -5.84
CA ALA A 37 7.31 0.63 -4.73
C ALA A 37 5.88 1.17 -4.87
N ALA A 38 5.67 2.28 -5.61
CA ALA A 38 4.39 2.99 -5.70
C ALA A 38 3.22 2.11 -6.18
N GLY A 39 3.48 1.06 -6.98
CA GLY A 39 2.44 0.11 -7.38
C GLY A 39 1.90 -0.69 -6.17
N VAL A 40 2.77 -1.14 -5.26
CA VAL A 40 2.35 -1.86 -4.03
C VAL A 40 1.67 -0.90 -3.06
N VAL A 41 2.10 0.36 -3.03
CA VAL A 41 1.57 1.41 -2.16
C VAL A 41 0.07 1.67 -2.39
N ILE A 42 -0.41 1.47 -3.62
CA ILE A 42 -1.83 1.64 -3.95
C ILE A 42 -2.70 0.58 -3.24
N ASP A 43 -2.20 -0.65 -3.10
CA ASP A 43 -2.88 -1.70 -2.35
C ASP A 43 -2.92 -1.37 -0.84
N ASP A 44 -1.80 -0.87 -0.31
CA ASP A 44 -1.66 -0.38 1.08
C ASP A 44 -2.70 0.71 1.42
N ALA A 45 -2.92 1.64 0.47
CA ALA A 45 -3.92 2.70 0.58
C ALA A 45 -5.37 2.20 0.43
N ALA A 46 -5.60 1.10 -0.27
CA ALA A 46 -6.94 0.51 -0.45
C ALA A 46 -7.41 -0.27 0.78
N VAL A 47 -6.47 -0.86 1.52
CA VAL A 47 -6.75 -1.74 2.67
C VAL A 47 -6.99 -0.95 3.97
N THR A 48 -6.33 0.20 4.14
CA THR A 48 -6.36 0.97 5.40
C THR A 48 -7.73 1.62 5.74
N PRO A 49 -8.49 2.22 4.80
CA PRO A 49 -9.79 2.83 5.11
C PRO A 49 -10.78 1.85 5.75
N ARG A 50 -10.73 0.57 5.36
CA ARG A 50 -11.61 -0.49 5.87
C ARG A 50 -11.50 -0.70 7.40
N TYR A 51 -10.37 -0.34 8.01
CA TYR A 51 -10.15 -0.50 9.46
C TYR A 51 -10.66 0.68 10.29
N ALA A 52 -10.81 1.87 9.68
CA ALA A 52 -11.32 3.07 10.34
C ALA A 52 -12.86 3.17 10.25
N VAL A 53 -13.45 2.61 9.18
CA VAL A 53 -14.90 2.64 8.94
C VAL A 53 -15.65 1.83 10.02
N GLY A 54 -16.67 2.46 10.61
CA GLY A 54 -17.55 1.85 11.62
C GLY A 54 -17.32 2.33 13.06
N PHE A 55 -16.43 3.29 13.29
CA PHE A 55 -16.32 4.02 14.55
C PHE A 55 -17.01 5.39 14.46
N ALA A 56 -17.22 6.06 15.60
CA ALA A 56 -17.68 7.45 15.57
C ALA A 56 -16.65 8.32 14.83
N ALA A 57 -17.09 9.14 13.88
CA ALA A 57 -16.27 10.03 13.05
C ALA A 57 -15.10 10.72 13.79
N ALA A 58 -15.36 11.19 15.02
CA ALA A 58 -14.35 11.86 15.85
C ALA A 58 -13.13 10.98 16.22
N ARG A 59 -13.21 9.66 16.08
CA ARG A 59 -12.16 8.70 16.41
C ARG A 59 -11.38 8.17 15.21
N GLU A 60 -11.84 8.42 13.98
CA GLU A 60 -11.23 7.82 12.78
C GLU A 60 -9.82 8.39 12.51
N LEU A 61 -9.63 9.71 12.57
CA LEU A 61 -8.32 10.35 12.40
C LEU A 61 -7.30 9.97 13.50
N PRO A 62 -7.66 9.98 14.80
CA PRO A 62 -6.78 9.48 15.84
C PRO A 62 -6.35 8.02 15.66
N ILE A 63 -7.26 7.15 15.20
CA ILE A 63 -6.94 5.74 14.92
C ILE A 63 -5.90 5.66 13.79
N ILE A 64 -6.13 6.36 12.67
CA ILE A 64 -5.20 6.41 11.53
C ILE A 64 -3.82 6.90 11.97
N TRP A 65 -3.74 7.93 12.80
CA TRP A 65 -2.47 8.44 13.33
C TRP A 65 -1.71 7.40 14.17
N ARG A 66 -2.43 6.63 15.00
CA ARG A 66 -1.84 5.57 15.82
C ARG A 66 -1.31 4.41 14.96
N ILE A 67 -2.04 4.05 13.90
CA ILE A 67 -1.61 3.04 12.94
C ILE A 67 -0.38 3.56 12.18
N ALA A 68 -0.40 4.81 11.69
CA ALA A 68 0.72 5.43 10.97
C ALA A 68 2.00 5.48 11.81
N LEU A 69 1.90 5.85 13.09
CA LEU A 69 3.05 5.88 14.01
C LEU A 69 3.57 4.47 14.31
N GLY A 70 2.68 3.49 14.47
CA GLY A 70 3.04 2.08 14.63
C GLY A 70 3.75 1.52 13.40
N SER A 71 3.19 1.78 12.21
CA SER A 71 3.78 1.45 10.91
C SER A 71 5.17 2.05 10.75
N LEU A 72 5.31 3.36 11.01
CA LEU A 72 6.59 4.07 10.88
C LEU A 72 7.65 3.48 11.80
N ARG A 73 7.29 3.19 13.05
CA ARG A 73 8.17 2.56 14.02
C ARG A 73 8.62 1.18 13.54
N ASN A 74 7.69 0.36 13.03
CA ASN A 74 8.00 -0.97 12.51
C ASN A 74 8.91 -0.90 11.28
N LYS A 75 8.64 0.02 10.34
CA LYS A 75 9.46 0.25 9.15
C LYS A 75 10.89 0.63 9.51
N LEU A 76 11.06 1.64 10.36
CA LEU A 76 12.38 2.19 10.65
C LEU A 76 13.18 1.37 11.67
N LEU A 77 12.52 0.78 12.67
CA LEU A 77 13.22 0.09 13.76
C LEU A 77 13.33 -1.42 13.56
N ILE A 78 12.52 -2.03 12.68
CA ILE A 78 12.50 -3.48 12.47
C ILE A 78 12.84 -3.82 11.01
N LEU A 79 12.04 -3.33 10.06
CA LEU A 79 12.19 -3.70 8.65
C LEU A 79 13.46 -3.13 8.03
N LEU A 80 13.79 -1.87 8.28
CA LEU A 80 15.00 -1.23 7.76
C LEU A 80 16.27 -1.95 8.26
N PRO A 81 16.52 -2.14 9.57
CA PRO A 81 17.70 -2.87 10.00
C PRO A 81 17.67 -4.34 9.55
N GLY A 82 16.50 -4.99 9.55
CA GLY A 82 16.36 -6.35 9.03
C GLY A 82 16.72 -6.47 7.54
N ALA A 83 16.29 -5.52 6.72
CA ALA A 83 16.59 -5.44 5.30
C ALA A 83 18.08 -5.18 5.06
N LEU A 84 18.70 -4.28 5.84
CA LEU A 84 20.14 -4.04 5.77
C LEU A 84 20.95 -5.27 6.18
N VAL A 85 20.54 -5.98 7.23
CA VAL A 85 21.17 -7.25 7.64
C VAL A 85 21.02 -8.31 6.55
N LEU A 86 19.82 -8.43 5.96
CA LEU A 86 19.58 -9.34 4.84
C LEU A 86 20.51 -9.03 3.66
N ALA A 87 20.66 -7.74 3.32
CA ALA A 87 21.55 -7.29 2.25
C ALA A 87 23.03 -7.63 2.50
N LEU A 88 23.46 -7.71 3.76
CA LEU A 88 24.83 -8.05 4.13
C LEU A 88 25.05 -9.57 4.19
N VAL A 89 24.10 -10.31 4.76
CA VAL A 89 24.29 -11.73 5.12
C VAL A 89 23.81 -12.66 4.01
N ALA A 90 22.74 -12.30 3.31
CA ALA A 90 22.12 -13.13 2.29
C ALA A 90 21.51 -12.28 1.16
N PRO A 91 22.32 -11.52 0.40
CA PRO A 91 21.82 -10.74 -0.73
C PRO A 91 21.13 -11.63 -1.79
N TRP A 92 21.59 -12.87 -1.95
CA TRP A 92 20.97 -13.89 -2.81
C TRP A 92 19.53 -14.23 -2.41
N ALA A 93 19.12 -13.96 -1.16
CA ALA A 93 17.78 -14.24 -0.68
C ALA A 93 16.77 -13.13 -1.02
N ILE A 94 17.22 -11.95 -1.45
CA ILE A 94 16.34 -10.82 -1.78
C ILE A 94 15.43 -11.17 -2.95
N THR A 95 15.99 -11.61 -4.07
CA THR A 95 15.24 -11.98 -5.28
C THR A 95 14.24 -13.11 -5.05
N PRO A 96 14.59 -14.27 -4.44
CA PRO A 96 13.62 -15.33 -4.20
C PRO A 96 12.55 -14.93 -3.19
N LEU A 97 12.87 -14.12 -2.17
CA LEU A 97 11.88 -13.58 -1.23
C LEU A 97 10.89 -12.65 -1.94
N LEU A 98 11.39 -11.77 -2.81
CA LEU A 98 10.58 -10.89 -3.64
C LEU A 98 9.70 -11.67 -4.61
N MET A 99 10.26 -12.66 -5.32
CA MET A 99 9.47 -13.51 -6.22
C MET A 99 8.38 -14.28 -5.48
N ALA A 100 8.65 -14.76 -4.26
CA ALA A 100 7.64 -15.39 -3.42
C ALA A 100 6.53 -14.41 -3.02
N GLY A 101 6.89 -13.17 -2.64
CA GLY A 101 5.94 -12.08 -2.41
C GLY A 101 5.11 -11.76 -3.65
N GLY A 102 5.76 -11.67 -4.82
CA GLY A 102 5.09 -11.45 -6.10
C GLY A 102 4.12 -12.57 -6.48
N VAL A 103 4.45 -13.83 -6.19
CA VAL A 103 3.52 -14.97 -6.38
C VAL A 103 2.31 -14.84 -5.44
N PHE A 104 2.54 -14.45 -4.17
CA PHE A 104 1.45 -14.21 -3.22
C PHE A 104 0.54 -13.06 -3.66
N LEU A 105 1.09 -11.92 -4.11
CA LEU A 105 0.30 -10.82 -4.67
C LEU A 105 -0.51 -11.24 -5.90
N CYS A 106 0.10 -12.00 -6.81
CA CYS A 106 -0.60 -12.54 -7.98
C CYS A 106 -1.75 -13.47 -7.57
N PHE A 107 -1.53 -14.33 -6.57
CA PHE A 107 -2.54 -15.23 -6.02
C PHE A 107 -3.73 -14.45 -5.44
N GLU A 108 -3.48 -13.51 -4.51
CA GLU A 108 -4.55 -12.73 -3.88
C GLU A 108 -5.27 -11.81 -4.89
N GLY A 109 -4.52 -11.21 -5.81
CA GLY A 109 -5.08 -10.40 -6.89
C GLY A 109 -5.97 -11.22 -7.84
N ALA A 110 -5.58 -12.46 -8.17
CA ALA A 110 -6.37 -13.35 -9.01
C ALA A 110 -7.62 -13.86 -8.28
N GLU A 111 -7.55 -14.11 -6.97
CA GLU A 111 -8.71 -14.50 -6.16
C GLU A 111 -9.77 -13.39 -6.12
N LYS A 112 -9.35 -12.15 -5.82
CA LYS A 112 -10.24 -10.97 -5.87
C LYS A 112 -10.84 -10.76 -7.26
N LEU A 113 -10.05 -10.98 -8.33
CA LEU A 113 -10.54 -10.90 -9.70
C LEU A 113 -11.60 -11.97 -10.01
N LEU A 114 -11.40 -13.20 -9.51
CA LEU A 114 -12.36 -14.29 -9.67
C LEU A 114 -13.66 -14.03 -8.90
N GLU A 115 -13.60 -13.46 -7.69
CA GLU A 115 -14.79 -13.07 -6.92
C GLU A 115 -15.63 -12.02 -7.67
N LEU A 116 -14.99 -11.11 -8.41
CA LEU A 116 -15.68 -10.11 -9.23
C LEU A 116 -16.36 -10.73 -10.47
N VAL A 117 -15.75 -11.74 -11.09
CA VAL A 117 -16.25 -12.35 -12.34
C VAL A 117 -17.25 -13.48 -12.07
N VAL A 118 -17.02 -14.27 -11.03
CA VAL A 118 -17.92 -15.34 -10.60
C VAL A 118 -18.32 -15.08 -9.15
N PRO A 119 -19.36 -14.25 -8.92
CA PRO A 119 -19.88 -14.02 -7.59
C PRO A 119 -20.52 -15.30 -7.06
N HIS A 120 -19.70 -16.17 -6.46
CA HIS A 120 -20.20 -17.25 -5.64
C HIS A 120 -20.71 -16.60 -4.36
N GLY A 121 -22.01 -16.74 -4.09
CA GLY A 121 -22.56 -16.49 -2.76
C GLY A 121 -21.97 -17.52 -1.80
N ALA A 122 -20.80 -17.24 -1.24
CA ALA A 122 -20.15 -18.10 -0.29
C ALA A 122 -19.70 -17.28 0.92
N HIS A 123 -20.36 -17.58 2.03
CA HIS A 123 -20.00 -17.19 3.39
C HIS A 123 -18.50 -17.39 3.66
N GLY A 124 -17.75 -16.29 3.66
CA GLY A 124 -16.41 -16.20 4.24
C GLY A 124 -16.51 -15.67 5.66
N GLU A 125 -16.32 -16.58 6.61
CA GLU A 125 -16.30 -16.46 8.06
C GLU A 125 -15.55 -15.22 8.60
N GLY A 126 -16.23 -14.08 8.67
CA GLY A 126 -16.02 -13.14 9.77
C GLY A 126 -16.89 -13.61 10.92
N LYS A 127 -16.30 -14.12 12.01
CA LYS A 127 -16.99 -14.40 13.28
C LYS A 127 -17.76 -13.16 13.76
N ALA A 128 -18.98 -12.99 13.26
CA ALA A 128 -19.96 -12.03 13.75
C ALA A 128 -20.61 -12.67 14.97
N GLY A 129 -19.89 -12.65 16.09
CA GLY A 129 -20.41 -13.16 17.35
C GLY A 129 -19.31 -13.71 18.24
N GLU A 130 -18.47 -12.84 18.80
CA GLU A 130 -17.84 -13.18 20.08
C GLU A 130 -17.47 -11.90 20.85
N ALA A 131 -18.07 -11.81 22.04
CA ALA A 131 -17.90 -10.84 23.12
C ALA A 131 -18.34 -9.38 22.87
N ILE A 132 -19.34 -8.97 23.66
CA ILE A 132 -19.54 -7.58 24.10
C ILE A 132 -18.29 -7.21 24.92
N GLY A 133 -17.20 -6.87 24.23
CA GLY A 133 -15.98 -6.33 24.82
C GLY A 133 -16.08 -4.83 24.95
N ASP A 134 -15.32 -4.27 25.90
CA ASP A 134 -15.12 -2.81 26.04
C ASP A 134 -14.81 -2.19 24.67
N PRO A 135 -15.55 -1.15 24.22
CA PRO A 135 -15.28 -0.45 22.97
C PRO A 135 -13.81 -0.04 22.79
N ALA A 136 -13.10 0.27 23.90
CA ALA A 136 -11.68 0.59 23.86
C ALA A 136 -10.81 -0.63 23.51
N ALA A 137 -11.15 -1.83 24.01
CA ALA A 137 -10.42 -3.05 23.70
C ALA A 137 -10.57 -3.46 22.23
N LEU A 138 -11.78 -3.30 21.67
CA LEU A 138 -12.04 -3.51 20.25
C LEU A 138 -11.26 -2.53 19.36
N GLU A 139 -11.16 -1.26 19.77
CA GLU A 139 -10.33 -0.25 19.09
C GLU A 139 -8.85 -0.65 19.07
N GLN A 140 -8.30 -1.05 20.22
CA GLN A 140 -6.91 -1.49 20.33
C GLN A 140 -6.63 -2.74 19.49
N GLN A 141 -7.55 -3.70 19.48
CA GLN A 141 -7.41 -4.92 18.70
C GLN A 141 -7.39 -4.61 17.19
N LYS A 142 -8.24 -3.69 16.72
CA LYS A 142 -8.23 -3.26 15.32
C LYS A 142 -6.95 -2.49 14.96
N ILE A 143 -6.47 -1.59 15.82
CA ILE A 143 -5.20 -0.89 15.61
C ILE A 143 -4.04 -1.90 15.54
N ALA A 144 -3.96 -2.84 16.47
CA ALA A 144 -2.91 -3.85 16.48
C ALA A 144 -2.98 -4.77 15.25
N GLY A 145 -4.19 -5.17 14.82
CA GLY A 145 -4.42 -5.91 13.59
C GLY A 145 -3.94 -5.15 12.36
N ALA A 146 -4.35 -3.88 12.23
CA ALA A 146 -3.94 -3.03 11.12
C ALA A 146 -2.42 -2.80 11.07
N VAL A 147 -1.77 -2.56 12.21
CA VAL A 147 -0.31 -2.42 12.31
C VAL A 147 0.41 -3.72 11.92
N LYS A 148 -0.17 -4.88 12.19
CA LYS A 148 0.40 -6.18 11.81
C LYS A 148 0.27 -6.44 10.31
N THR A 149 -0.88 -6.13 9.73
CA THR A 149 -1.10 -6.23 8.28
C THR A 149 -0.16 -5.28 7.53
N ASP A 150 -0.07 -4.03 7.98
CA ASP A 150 0.84 -3.03 7.44
C ASP A 150 2.31 -3.48 7.57
N PHE A 151 2.72 -4.11 8.67
CA PHE A 151 4.09 -4.63 8.80
C PHE A 151 4.45 -5.64 7.69
N ILE A 152 3.51 -6.51 7.32
CA ILE A 152 3.72 -7.50 6.27
C ILE A 152 3.79 -6.81 4.90
N LEU A 153 2.85 -5.93 4.58
CA LEU A 153 2.83 -5.16 3.33
C LEU A 153 4.07 -4.26 3.19
N SER A 154 4.49 -3.68 4.31
CA SER A 154 5.69 -2.83 4.38
C SER A 154 6.98 -3.62 4.18
N ALA A 155 7.03 -4.89 4.58
CA ALA A 155 8.19 -5.73 4.36
C ALA A 155 8.47 -5.89 2.85
N GLU A 156 7.40 -6.02 2.05
CA GLU A 156 7.49 -6.07 0.60
C GLU A 156 7.97 -4.74 0.01
N ILE A 157 7.36 -3.62 0.41
CA ILE A 157 7.77 -2.27 -0.03
C ILE A 157 9.26 -2.03 0.27
N MET A 158 9.71 -2.42 1.47
CA MET A 158 11.09 -2.28 1.88
C MET A 158 12.02 -3.22 1.10
N ALA A 159 11.58 -4.44 0.79
CA ALA A 159 12.35 -5.37 -0.04
C ALA A 159 12.48 -4.88 -1.50
N ILE A 160 11.41 -4.35 -2.10
CA ILE A 160 11.42 -3.76 -3.46
C ILE A 160 12.35 -2.55 -3.50
N THR A 161 12.27 -1.71 -2.46
CA THR A 161 13.16 -0.55 -2.31
C THR A 161 14.60 -1.01 -2.23
N LEU A 162 14.90 -1.98 -1.36
CA LEU A 162 16.25 -2.54 -1.19
C LEU A 162 16.79 -3.12 -2.50
N ALA A 163 16.00 -3.89 -3.24
CA ALA A 163 16.38 -4.42 -4.55
C ALA A 163 16.65 -3.30 -5.57
N GLY A 164 15.88 -2.21 -5.52
CA GLY A 164 16.08 -1.04 -6.38
C GLY A 164 17.41 -0.29 -6.13
N VAL A 165 18.00 -0.43 -4.95
CA VAL A 165 19.30 0.16 -4.57
C VAL A 165 20.34 -0.90 -4.17
N ALA A 166 20.21 -2.12 -4.68
CA ALA A 166 21.08 -3.24 -4.33
C ALA A 166 22.57 -2.98 -4.63
N ASP A 167 22.86 -2.19 -5.67
CA ASP A 167 24.24 -1.85 -6.08
C ASP A 167 24.83 -0.64 -5.33
N GLN A 168 24.02 0.02 -4.50
CA GLN A 168 24.43 1.23 -3.79
C GLN A 168 25.25 0.92 -2.53
N SER A 169 25.98 1.93 -2.04
CA SER A 169 26.71 1.83 -0.78
C SER A 169 25.77 1.50 0.38
N PHE A 170 26.28 0.88 1.45
CA PHE A 170 25.50 0.53 2.64
C PHE A 170 24.73 1.74 3.21
N TRP A 171 25.39 2.90 3.30
CA TRP A 171 24.77 4.13 3.80
C TRP A 171 23.72 4.68 2.85
N MET A 172 23.95 4.63 1.54
CA MET A 172 22.96 5.04 0.55
C MET A 172 21.70 4.16 0.63
N LYS A 173 21.87 2.83 0.75
CA LYS A 173 20.75 1.90 0.99
C LYS A 173 19.97 2.30 2.22
N ALA A 174 20.64 2.50 3.36
CA ALA A 174 20.00 2.85 4.62
C ALA A 174 19.20 4.15 4.53
N VAL A 175 19.79 5.20 3.94
CA VAL A 175 19.12 6.50 3.79
C VAL A 175 17.94 6.42 2.81
N VAL A 176 18.11 5.75 1.67
CA VAL A 176 17.02 5.56 0.70
C VAL A 176 15.87 4.76 1.32
N LEU A 177 16.15 3.65 2.02
CA LEU A 177 15.15 2.86 2.74
C LEU A 177 14.42 3.69 3.80
N ALA A 178 15.13 4.55 4.53
CA ALA A 178 14.50 5.44 5.51
C ALA A 178 13.59 6.47 4.84
N ILE A 179 14.06 7.14 3.78
CA ILE A 179 13.29 8.16 3.05
C ILE A 179 12.04 7.54 2.42
N VAL A 180 12.19 6.40 1.74
CA VAL A 180 11.06 5.72 1.10
C VAL A 180 10.08 5.21 2.16
N GLY A 181 10.57 4.60 3.25
CA GLY A 181 9.73 4.14 4.36
C GLY A 181 8.92 5.28 5.01
N ILE A 182 9.56 6.42 5.29
CA ILE A 182 8.88 7.61 5.83
C ILE A 182 7.92 8.19 4.80
N GLY A 183 8.39 8.42 3.57
CA GLY A 183 7.64 9.08 2.50
C GLY A 183 6.38 8.31 2.13
N ILE A 184 6.48 6.99 1.97
CA ILE A 184 5.33 6.13 1.69
C ILE A 184 4.35 6.14 2.87
N THR A 185 4.83 6.06 4.11
CA THR A 185 3.95 6.14 5.29
C THR A 185 3.19 7.46 5.32
N VAL A 186 3.87 8.59 5.10
CA VAL A 186 3.20 9.89 5.05
C VAL A 186 2.21 9.96 3.88
N ALA A 187 2.57 9.44 2.71
CA ALA A 187 1.71 9.47 1.53
C ALA A 187 0.45 8.61 1.71
N VAL A 188 0.58 7.35 2.10
CA VAL A 188 -0.54 6.41 2.28
C VAL A 188 -1.47 6.91 3.36
N TYR A 189 -0.96 7.12 4.57
CA TYR A 189 -1.80 7.52 5.70
C TYR A 189 -2.32 8.95 5.54
N GLY A 190 -1.60 9.82 4.81
CA GLY A 190 -2.07 11.14 4.41
C GLY A 190 -3.27 11.07 3.46
N VAL A 191 -3.20 10.23 2.42
CA VAL A 191 -4.34 10.00 1.50
C VAL A 191 -5.52 9.41 2.25
N VAL A 192 -5.30 8.41 3.11
CA VAL A 192 -6.37 7.79 3.92
C VAL A 192 -7.02 8.82 4.86
N ALA A 193 -6.22 9.67 5.53
CA ALA A 193 -6.74 10.74 6.36
C ALA A 193 -7.55 11.76 5.57
N LEU A 194 -7.13 12.10 4.34
CA LEU A 194 -7.88 12.98 3.45
C LEU A 194 -9.21 12.36 3.01
N ILE A 195 -9.25 11.05 2.72
CA ILE A 195 -10.47 10.32 2.35
C ILE A 195 -11.48 10.38 3.50
N VAL A 196 -11.05 10.03 4.71
CA VAL A 196 -11.90 10.10 5.92
C VAL A 196 -12.37 11.52 6.17
N LYS A 197 -11.48 12.51 6.02
CA LYS A 197 -11.84 13.91 6.23
C LYS A 197 -12.85 14.42 5.20
N ALA A 198 -12.76 13.94 3.95
CA ALA A 198 -13.72 14.26 2.92
C ALA A 198 -15.11 13.68 3.24
N ASP A 199 -15.20 12.47 3.80
CA ASP A 199 -16.47 11.87 4.22
C ASP A 199 -17.14 12.69 5.34
N ASP A 200 -16.38 13.01 6.39
CA ASP A 200 -16.81 13.88 7.49
C ASP A 200 -17.28 15.25 7.00
N ALA A 201 -16.53 15.84 6.06
CA ALA A 201 -16.89 17.12 5.45
C ALA A 201 -18.19 17.01 4.64
N GLY A 202 -18.42 15.89 3.96
CA GLY A 202 -19.65 15.60 3.23
C GLY A 202 -20.87 15.56 4.16
N MET A 203 -20.76 14.83 5.27
CA MET A 203 -21.79 14.77 6.30
C MET A 203 -22.04 16.15 6.93
N ALA A 204 -20.98 16.90 7.24
CA ALA A 204 -21.10 18.25 7.77
C ALA A 204 -21.81 19.19 6.79
N LEU A 205 -21.46 19.15 5.49
CA LEU A 205 -22.10 19.97 4.44
C LEU A 205 -23.56 19.56 4.21
N ALA A 206 -23.87 18.27 4.27
CA ALA A 206 -25.22 17.74 4.08
C ALA A 206 -26.16 18.14 5.22
N ALA A 207 -25.65 18.19 6.46
CA ALA A 207 -26.41 18.56 7.65
C ALA A 207 -26.45 20.08 7.92
N ASN A 208 -25.63 20.87 7.22
CA ASN A 208 -25.52 22.30 7.47
C ASN A 208 -26.72 23.08 6.92
N GLN A 209 -27.47 23.72 7.82
CA GLN A 209 -28.60 24.58 7.48
C GLN A 209 -28.21 26.07 7.39
N ARG A 210 -26.98 26.44 7.80
CA ARG A 210 -26.49 27.83 7.82
C ARG A 210 -25.04 27.94 7.29
N PRO A 211 -24.80 27.57 6.02
CA PRO A 211 -23.47 27.50 5.45
C PRO A 211 -22.74 28.85 5.39
N ALA A 212 -23.44 29.96 5.13
CA ALA A 212 -22.81 31.29 5.06
C ALA A 212 -22.22 31.69 6.42
N THR A 213 -22.96 31.41 7.49
CA THR A 213 -22.51 31.71 8.86
C THR A 213 -21.32 30.83 9.28
N SER A 214 -21.32 29.55 8.88
CA SER A 214 -20.27 28.60 9.27
C SER A 214 -18.98 28.69 8.42
N LEU A 215 -19.09 29.00 7.12
CA LEU A 215 -17.96 28.95 6.18
C LEU A 215 -17.28 30.32 6.01
N LEU A 216 -18.04 31.41 6.00
CA LEU A 216 -17.49 32.76 5.80
C LEU A 216 -17.17 33.47 7.12
N GLY A 217 -17.38 32.81 8.27
CA GLY A 217 -17.12 33.39 9.59
C GLY A 217 -17.90 34.67 9.88
N LEU A 218 -19.00 34.91 9.14
CA LEU A 218 -19.85 36.09 9.33
C LEU A 218 -20.47 36.01 10.72
N ARG A 219 -20.02 36.91 11.59
CA ARG A 219 -20.34 36.99 13.02
C ARG A 219 -21.85 37.01 13.25
N ARG A 220 -22.32 36.24 14.25
CA ARG A 220 -23.71 36.12 14.73
C ARG A 220 -24.57 37.37 14.46
N LEU A 221 -25.44 37.30 13.46
CA LEU A 221 -26.61 38.15 13.35
C LEU A 221 -27.78 37.34 13.92
N GLU A 222 -28.06 37.59 15.21
CA GLU A 222 -29.29 37.31 15.95
C GLU A 222 -29.94 35.90 15.90
N ALA A 223 -30.56 35.53 17.00
CA ALA A 223 -31.31 34.29 17.11
C ALA A 223 -32.65 34.42 16.35
N GLY A 224 -32.63 34.27 15.03
CA GLY A 224 -33.85 34.30 14.21
C GLY A 224 -33.57 34.11 12.73
N GLU A 225 -34.06 32.98 12.19
CA GLU A 225 -34.11 32.58 10.77
C GLU A 225 -32.79 32.45 9.99
N ALA A 226 -32.70 31.42 9.14
CA ALA A 226 -31.60 31.30 8.18
C ALA A 226 -31.70 32.44 7.16
N GLY A 227 -30.64 33.25 7.05
CA GLY A 227 -30.62 34.39 6.13
C GLY A 227 -30.86 33.96 4.68
N ALA A 228 -31.26 34.91 3.82
CA ALA A 228 -31.44 34.63 2.38
C ALA A 228 -30.17 34.02 1.74
N LEU A 229 -28.98 34.45 2.19
CA LEU A 229 -27.69 33.89 1.78
C LEU A 229 -27.47 32.45 2.28
N ASP A 230 -27.89 32.12 3.52
CA ASP A 230 -27.80 30.75 4.03
C ASP A 230 -28.70 29.81 3.23
N ARG A 231 -29.93 30.24 2.89
CA ARG A 231 -30.84 29.48 2.02
C ARG A 231 -30.30 29.35 0.58
N ALA A 232 -29.70 30.42 0.07
CA ALA A 232 -29.05 30.47 -1.24
C ALA A 232 -27.67 29.79 -1.29
N LEU A 233 -27.10 29.37 -0.17
CA LEU A 233 -25.90 28.53 -0.15
C LEU A 233 -26.25 27.09 0.20
N SER A 234 -27.27 26.85 1.04
CA SER A 234 -27.69 25.51 1.43
C SER A 234 -28.19 24.68 0.26
N TRP A 235 -28.86 25.30 -0.73
CA TRP A 235 -29.27 24.60 -1.95
C TRP A 235 -28.08 24.12 -2.80
N LEU A 236 -26.89 24.70 -2.62
CA LEU A 236 -25.66 24.28 -3.30
C LEU A 236 -24.84 23.33 -2.41
N THR A 237 -24.68 23.64 -1.13
CA THR A 237 -23.81 22.86 -0.22
C THR A 237 -24.42 21.53 0.21
N GLN A 238 -25.74 21.46 0.42
CA GLN A 238 -26.41 20.22 0.85
C GLN A 238 -26.40 19.12 -0.22
N PRO A 239 -26.73 19.38 -1.51
CA PRO A 239 -26.62 18.35 -2.53
C PRO A 239 -25.17 17.95 -2.79
N LEU A 240 -24.20 18.89 -2.69
CA LEU A 240 -22.78 18.56 -2.75
C LEU A 240 -22.36 17.64 -1.58
N GLY A 241 -22.77 17.95 -0.36
CA GLY A 241 -22.51 17.12 0.82
C GLY A 241 -23.13 15.73 0.70
N ARG A 242 -24.40 15.65 0.29
CA ARG A 242 -25.08 14.35 0.01
C ARG A 242 -24.39 13.60 -1.11
N GLY A 243 -23.98 14.29 -2.17
CA GLY A 243 -23.23 13.71 -3.28
C GLY A 243 -21.91 13.10 -2.82
N LEU A 244 -21.17 13.78 -1.95
CA LEU A 244 -19.89 13.31 -1.42
C LEU A 244 -20.07 12.03 -0.57
N VAL A 245 -21.06 11.99 0.30
CA VAL A 245 -21.36 10.82 1.15
C VAL A 245 -21.85 9.63 0.32
N VAL A 246 -22.71 9.86 -0.69
CA VAL A 246 -23.21 8.80 -1.59
C VAL A 246 -22.11 8.27 -2.52
N ALA A 247 -21.16 9.13 -2.91
CA ALA A 247 -20.02 8.74 -3.74
C ALA A 247 -18.97 7.94 -2.95
N MET A 248 -18.85 8.12 -1.63
CA MET A 248 -17.80 7.51 -0.83
C MET A 248 -17.73 5.97 -0.95
N PRO A 249 -18.84 5.19 -0.84
CA PRO A 249 -18.79 3.74 -1.01
C PRO A 249 -18.32 3.31 -2.41
N HIS A 250 -18.72 4.05 -3.45
CA HIS A 250 -18.31 3.79 -4.83
C HIS A 250 -16.82 4.10 -5.03
N PHE A 251 -16.34 5.20 -4.44
CA PHE A 251 -14.93 5.55 -4.45
C PHE A 251 -14.07 4.47 -3.76
N LEU A 252 -14.50 3.98 -2.58
CA LEU A 252 -13.81 2.90 -1.88
C LEU A 252 -13.84 1.58 -2.66
N SER A 253 -14.94 1.28 -3.36
CA SER A 253 -15.04 0.12 -4.25
C SER A 253 -14.08 0.23 -5.44
N LEU A 254 -14.04 1.40 -6.10
CA LEU A 254 -13.12 1.68 -7.20
C LEU A 254 -11.67 1.55 -6.74
N LEU A 255 -11.34 2.08 -5.56
CA LEU A 255 -10.00 1.97 -4.98
C LEU A 255 -9.61 0.48 -4.76
N GLY A 256 -10.56 -0.38 -4.38
CA GLY A 256 -10.34 -1.82 -4.27
C GLY A 256 -10.06 -2.49 -5.63
N VAL A 257 -10.76 -2.08 -6.69
CA VAL A 257 -10.50 -2.57 -8.06
C VAL A 257 -9.10 -2.13 -8.53
N VAL A 258 -8.74 -0.87 -8.29
CA VAL A 258 -7.42 -0.34 -8.63
C VAL A 258 -6.32 -1.06 -7.83
N GLY A 259 -6.54 -1.31 -6.53
CA GLY A 259 -5.65 -2.11 -5.69
C GLY A 259 -5.44 -3.52 -6.26
N THR A 260 -6.51 -4.21 -6.65
CA THR A 260 -6.43 -5.55 -7.26
C THR A 260 -5.62 -5.55 -8.57
N ALA A 261 -5.84 -4.54 -9.43
CA ALA A 261 -5.05 -4.39 -10.66
C ALA A 261 -3.57 -4.12 -10.37
N ALA A 262 -3.28 -3.31 -9.34
CA ALA A 262 -1.93 -3.02 -8.89
C ALA A 262 -1.22 -4.27 -8.35
N MET A 263 -1.89 -5.10 -7.54
CA MET A 263 -1.32 -6.37 -7.03
C MET A 263 -0.90 -7.30 -8.18
N LEU A 264 -1.77 -7.46 -9.19
CA LEU A 264 -1.50 -8.31 -10.35
C LEU A 264 -0.36 -7.79 -11.20
N TRP A 265 -0.35 -6.48 -11.49
CA TRP A 265 0.74 -5.87 -12.22
C TRP A 265 2.06 -6.00 -11.46
N VAL A 266 2.11 -5.51 -10.22
CA VAL A 266 3.36 -5.47 -9.47
C VAL A 266 3.89 -6.87 -9.20
N GLY A 267 3.04 -7.81 -8.78
CA GLY A 267 3.44 -9.20 -8.59
C GLY A 267 3.98 -9.82 -9.88
N GLY A 268 3.30 -9.61 -11.01
CA GLY A 268 3.77 -10.06 -12.31
C GLY A 268 5.12 -9.45 -12.72
N GLY A 269 5.28 -8.15 -12.48
CA GLY A 269 6.52 -7.40 -12.78
C GLY A 269 7.71 -7.86 -11.92
N ILE A 270 7.49 -8.14 -10.63
CA ILE A 270 8.51 -8.69 -9.72
C ILE A 270 8.98 -10.05 -10.21
N ILE A 271 8.06 -10.92 -10.63
CA ILE A 271 8.41 -12.26 -11.12
C ILE A 271 9.15 -12.16 -12.45
N ILE A 272 8.69 -11.32 -13.39
CA ILE A 272 9.38 -11.11 -14.67
C ILE A 272 10.82 -10.65 -14.43
N HIS A 273 11.04 -9.64 -13.59
CA HIS A 273 12.39 -9.18 -13.25
C HIS A 273 13.23 -10.28 -12.56
N GLY A 274 12.63 -11.01 -11.62
CA GLY A 274 13.33 -12.10 -10.93
C GLY A 274 13.74 -13.22 -11.90
N LEU A 275 12.91 -13.52 -12.91
CA LEU A 275 13.26 -14.46 -13.97
C LEU A 275 14.42 -13.95 -14.83
N GLU A 276 14.46 -12.66 -15.17
CA GLU A 276 15.61 -12.06 -15.87
C GLU A 276 16.90 -12.22 -15.07
N GLU A 277 16.86 -11.98 -13.75
CA GLU A 277 18.01 -12.11 -12.86
C GLU A 277 18.54 -13.55 -12.78
N TYR A 278 17.65 -14.54 -12.86
CA TYR A 278 18.02 -15.96 -12.98
C TYR A 278 18.42 -16.40 -14.40
N GLY A 279 18.52 -15.47 -15.35
CA GLY A 279 18.98 -15.74 -16.72
C GLY A 279 17.88 -16.07 -17.73
N LEU A 280 16.60 -16.01 -17.34
CA LEU A 280 15.44 -16.21 -18.22
C LEU A 280 14.97 -14.87 -18.82
N SER A 281 15.88 -14.17 -19.51
CA SER A 281 15.63 -12.81 -20.01
C SER A 281 14.63 -12.70 -21.16
N GLY A 282 14.30 -13.82 -21.83
CA GLY A 282 13.42 -13.81 -23.00
C GLY A 282 12.02 -13.25 -22.72
N LEU A 283 11.47 -13.50 -21.53
CA LEU A 283 10.16 -12.96 -21.15
C LEU A 283 10.21 -11.45 -20.93
N GLY A 284 11.17 -10.95 -20.18
CA GLY A 284 11.26 -9.53 -19.89
C GLY A 284 11.67 -8.69 -21.10
N HIS A 285 12.56 -9.19 -21.96
CA HIS A 285 12.85 -8.58 -23.27
C HIS A 285 11.60 -8.54 -24.15
N GLY A 286 10.83 -9.62 -24.23
CA GLY A 286 9.58 -9.65 -25.00
C GLY A 286 8.54 -8.64 -24.49
N VAL A 287 8.40 -8.51 -23.17
CA VAL A 287 7.54 -7.50 -22.55
C VAL A 287 8.02 -6.08 -22.87
N HIS A 288 9.34 -5.84 -22.78
CA HIS A 288 9.93 -4.53 -23.10
C HIS A 288 9.71 -4.16 -24.56
N ASP A 289 9.99 -5.08 -25.48
CA ASP A 289 9.87 -4.85 -26.93
C ASP A 289 8.41 -4.55 -27.33
N LEU A 290 7.46 -5.31 -26.78
CA LEU A 290 6.03 -5.06 -27.00
C LEU A 290 5.59 -3.72 -26.40
N ALA A 291 6.10 -3.37 -25.23
CA ALA A 291 5.81 -2.08 -24.60
C ALA A 291 6.36 -0.90 -25.43
N VAL A 292 7.59 -1.02 -25.91
CA VAL A 292 8.22 -0.03 -26.80
C VAL A 292 7.46 0.09 -28.11
N ALA A 293 7.03 -1.03 -28.70
CA ALA A 293 6.22 -1.04 -29.92
C ALA A 293 4.88 -0.32 -29.72
N ALA A 294 4.19 -0.57 -28.59
CA ALA A 294 2.95 0.12 -28.23
C ALA A 294 3.17 1.63 -28.00
N GLY A 295 4.27 2.01 -27.34
CA GLY A 295 4.63 3.42 -27.16
C GLY A 295 4.91 4.15 -28.48
N ARG A 296 5.58 3.49 -29.43
CA ARG A 296 5.86 4.04 -30.78
C ARG A 296 4.61 4.22 -31.63
N ALA A 297 3.52 3.51 -31.34
CA ALA A 297 2.25 3.67 -32.02
C ALA A 297 1.51 4.96 -31.60
N LEU A 298 1.95 5.61 -30.52
CA LEU A 298 1.39 6.87 -30.02
C LEU A 298 2.22 8.08 -30.46
N PRO A 299 1.64 9.30 -30.43
CA PRO A 299 2.40 10.53 -30.62
C PRO A 299 3.58 10.64 -29.66
N ALA A 300 4.68 11.28 -30.09
CA ALA A 300 5.92 11.39 -29.30
C ALA A 300 5.71 11.92 -27.87
N ALA A 301 4.76 12.83 -27.68
CA ALA A 301 4.41 13.38 -26.37
C ALA A 301 3.80 12.34 -25.41
N LEU A 302 3.19 11.27 -25.94
CA LEU A 302 2.51 10.22 -25.18
C LEU A 302 3.25 8.87 -25.24
N ALA A 303 4.32 8.76 -26.03
CA ALA A 303 5.04 7.51 -26.24
C ALA A 303 5.54 6.88 -24.93
N GLY A 304 6.07 7.70 -24.00
CA GLY A 304 6.50 7.23 -22.69
C GLY A 304 5.35 6.70 -21.83
N ALA A 305 4.21 7.39 -21.83
CA ALA A 305 3.01 6.94 -21.11
C ALA A 305 2.44 5.64 -21.72
N GLY A 306 2.43 5.53 -23.05
CA GLY A 306 2.00 4.32 -23.75
C GLY A 306 2.89 3.11 -23.46
N GLN A 307 4.21 3.32 -23.47
CA GLN A 307 5.16 2.26 -23.11
C GLN A 307 4.98 1.81 -21.67
N TRP A 308 4.83 2.74 -20.73
CA TRP A 308 4.58 2.41 -19.32
C TRP A 308 3.28 1.64 -19.14
N LEU A 309 2.18 2.09 -19.75
CA LEU A 309 0.87 1.41 -19.71
C LEU A 309 0.88 0.03 -20.35
N ALA A 310 1.58 -0.12 -21.48
CA ALA A 310 1.68 -1.41 -22.16
C ALA A 310 2.51 -2.41 -21.33
N GLY A 311 3.65 -1.98 -20.79
CA GLY A 311 4.45 -2.79 -19.87
C GLY A 311 3.64 -3.18 -18.63
N ALA A 312 2.85 -2.24 -18.10
CA ALA A 312 1.93 -2.47 -16.99
C ALA A 312 0.91 -3.57 -17.26
N ALA A 313 0.21 -3.43 -18.39
CA ALA A 313 -0.83 -4.36 -18.79
C ALA A 313 -0.25 -5.76 -19.04
N LEU A 314 0.89 -5.86 -19.72
CA LEU A 314 1.55 -7.13 -19.98
C LEU A 314 1.99 -7.84 -18.69
N ALA A 315 2.58 -7.09 -17.76
CA ALA A 315 2.94 -7.62 -16.45
C ALA A 315 1.70 -8.01 -15.63
N ALA A 316 0.61 -7.26 -15.70
CA ALA A 316 -0.66 -7.64 -15.06
C ALA A 316 -1.25 -8.93 -15.65
N VAL A 317 -1.23 -9.08 -16.97
CA VAL A 317 -1.65 -10.33 -17.65
C VAL A 317 -0.80 -11.50 -17.19
N PHE A 318 0.52 -11.33 -17.13
CA PHE A 318 1.41 -12.36 -16.60
C PHE A 318 1.10 -12.67 -15.13
N GLY A 319 0.82 -11.65 -14.32
CA GLY A 319 0.40 -11.81 -12.93
C GLY A 319 -0.90 -12.60 -12.79
N VAL A 320 -1.89 -12.36 -13.65
CA VAL A 320 -3.14 -13.16 -13.69
C VAL A 320 -2.84 -14.62 -14.01
N ILE A 321 -1.93 -14.90 -14.97
CA ILE A 321 -1.53 -16.26 -15.32
C ILE A 321 -0.88 -16.95 -14.12
N VAL A 322 0.10 -16.29 -13.49
CA VAL A 322 0.78 -16.83 -12.30
C VAL A 322 -0.21 -17.03 -11.15
N GLY A 323 -1.09 -16.06 -10.89
CA GLY A 323 -2.10 -16.14 -9.85
C GLY A 323 -3.07 -17.29 -10.07
N GLY A 324 -3.57 -17.46 -11.30
CA GLY A 324 -4.40 -18.59 -11.69
C GLY A 324 -3.69 -19.94 -11.49
N LEU A 325 -2.41 -20.04 -11.88
CA LEU A 325 -1.59 -21.22 -11.62
C LEU A 325 -1.41 -21.49 -10.12
N ALA A 326 -1.17 -20.44 -9.32
CA ALA A 326 -1.04 -20.54 -7.88
C ALA A 326 -2.35 -21.02 -7.21
N ILE A 327 -3.51 -20.52 -7.66
CA ILE A 327 -4.83 -20.98 -7.18
C ILE A 327 -5.03 -22.47 -7.48
N VAL A 328 -4.74 -22.91 -8.72
CA VAL A 328 -4.82 -24.32 -9.10
C VAL A 328 -3.86 -25.15 -8.26
N ALA A 329 -2.60 -24.71 -8.10
CA ALA A 329 -1.61 -25.38 -7.27
C ALA A 329 -2.08 -25.52 -5.82
N MET A 330 -2.65 -24.46 -5.22
CA MET A 330 -3.19 -24.50 -3.85
C MET A 330 -4.31 -25.52 -3.71
N HIS A 331 -5.24 -25.56 -4.67
CA HIS A 331 -6.37 -26.49 -4.64
C HIS A 331 -5.94 -27.96 -4.81
N TRP A 332 -4.92 -28.22 -5.64
CA TRP A 332 -4.49 -29.59 -6.00
C TRP A 332 -3.32 -30.14 -5.17
N LEU A 333 -2.41 -29.30 -4.67
CA LEU A 333 -1.25 -29.74 -3.90
C LEU A 333 -1.46 -29.57 -2.39
N VAL A 334 -1.88 -28.38 -1.97
CA VAL A 334 -1.92 -28.02 -0.54
C VAL A 334 -3.20 -28.53 0.13
N GLY A 335 -4.36 -28.37 -0.51
CA GLY A 335 -5.63 -28.85 0.03
C GLY A 335 -5.63 -30.35 0.37
N PRO A 336 -5.13 -31.24 -0.51
CA PRO A 336 -5.00 -32.66 -0.19
C PRO A 336 -3.90 -32.95 0.84
N ALA A 337 -2.74 -32.31 0.75
CA ALA A 337 -1.62 -32.52 1.67
C ALA A 337 -1.95 -32.12 3.12
N VAL A 338 -2.60 -30.97 3.33
CA VAL A 338 -3.06 -30.51 4.65
C VAL A 338 -4.14 -31.43 5.19
N ARG A 339 -5.06 -31.92 4.34
CA ARG A 339 -6.07 -32.91 4.74
C ARG A 339 -5.44 -34.25 5.13
N LEU A 340 -4.40 -34.70 4.44
CA LEU A 340 -3.64 -35.90 4.82
C LEU A 340 -2.90 -35.71 6.15
N PHE A 341 -2.24 -34.57 6.36
CA PHE A 341 -1.53 -34.26 7.61
C PHE A 341 -2.48 -34.09 8.81
N ARG A 342 -3.65 -33.49 8.63
CA ARG A 342 -4.64 -33.38 9.72
C ARG A 342 -5.22 -34.74 10.10
N LYS A 343 -5.27 -35.68 9.15
CA LYS A 343 -5.73 -37.06 9.38
C LYS A 343 -4.69 -37.93 10.08
N SER A 344 -3.40 -37.61 9.98
CA SER A 344 -2.33 -38.31 10.70
C SER A 344 -2.12 -37.83 12.13
N VAL A 345 -2.37 -36.55 12.42
CA VAL A 345 -2.26 -35.98 13.79
C VAL A 345 -3.50 -36.26 14.64
N GLY A 346 -4.67 -36.52 14.02
CA GLY A 346 -5.94 -36.72 14.71
C GLY A 346 -6.29 -38.16 15.13
N LYS A 347 -5.35 -39.11 15.20
CA LYS A 347 -5.65 -40.44 15.77
C LYS A 347 -5.57 -40.37 17.30
N PRO A 348 -6.67 -40.56 18.05
CA PRO A 348 -6.59 -40.79 19.49
C PRO A 348 -5.79 -42.07 19.73
N LEU A 349 -4.93 -42.06 20.75
CA LEU A 349 -4.30 -43.27 21.27
C LEU A 349 -5.40 -44.27 21.65
N PRO A 350 -5.27 -45.58 21.32
CA PRO A 350 -6.24 -46.56 21.76
C PRO A 350 -6.27 -46.55 23.29
N ASP A 351 -7.46 -46.34 23.86
CA ASP A 351 -7.67 -46.39 25.30
C ASP A 351 -7.08 -47.68 25.86
N GLY A 352 -6.04 -47.52 26.69
CA GLY A 352 -5.46 -48.60 27.45
C GLY A 352 -6.53 -49.15 28.38
N GLY A 353 -7.09 -50.30 27.99
CA GLY A 353 -8.04 -51.04 28.81
C GLY A 353 -7.43 -51.39 30.15
N HIS A 354 -7.90 -50.73 31.20
CA HIS A 354 -7.80 -51.21 32.56
C HIS A 354 -9.01 -52.09 32.89
N GLY A 355 -8.73 -53.38 33.11
CA GLY A 355 -9.26 -54.13 34.25
C GLY A 355 -10.66 -54.74 34.14
N SER A 356 -10.69 -56.04 33.90
CA SER A 356 -11.17 -57.02 34.90
C SER A 356 -10.60 -58.39 34.61
#